data_AF-A0A151H1V4-F1
#
_entry.id   AF-A0A151H1V4-F1
#
_cell.length_a   1.000
_cell.length_b   1.000
_cell.length_c   1.000
_cell.angle_alpha   90.00
_cell.angle_beta   90.00
_cell.angle_gamma   90.00
#
_symmetry.space_group_name_H-M   'P 1'
#
loop_
_entity.id
_entity.type
_entity.pdbx_description
1 polymer ?
#
loop_
_entity_poly.entity_id
_entity_poly.type
_entity_poly.pdbx_seq_one_letter_code
_entity_poly.pdbx_strand_id
1 'polypeptide(L)'
;MAEALEAERPEGAFRSFSLSLSLYVEERREANGLRHGDFLRYRRYCSARLDRLRASLELRQGRNRFQQKKLPVVIRDERVLLLVLTQAERAWSYAMQLKGENAASAVV
;
A
#
# COMPACT_ATOMS: atom_id res chain seq x y z
N MET A 1 -41.12 24.84 15.31
CA MET A 1 -41.61 24.12 14.11
C MET A 1 -40.57 24.20 12.98
N ALA A 2 -39.35 23.73 13.22
CA ALA A 2 -38.28 23.69 12.20
C ALA A 2 -37.29 22.56 12.55
N GLU A 3 -37.83 21.39 12.87
CA GLU A 3 -37.08 20.21 13.24
C GLU A 3 -37.64 19.04 12.43
N ALA A 4 -37.23 18.97 11.16
CA ALA A 4 -37.52 17.84 10.28
C ALA A 4 -36.69 17.94 8.99
N LEU A 5 -35.38 17.67 9.07
CA LEU A 5 -34.65 17.05 7.95
C LEU A 5 -33.27 16.50 8.34
N GLU A 6 -33.12 15.88 9.51
CA GLU A 6 -32.07 14.86 9.65
C GLU A 6 -32.59 13.59 9.00
N ALA A 7 -32.38 13.49 7.69
CA ALA A 7 -32.58 12.25 6.97
C ALA A 7 -31.64 11.21 7.58
N GLU A 8 -32.20 10.23 8.27
CA GLU A 8 -31.50 9.02 8.73
C GLU A 8 -30.80 8.39 7.52
N ARG A 9 -29.52 8.69 7.38
CA ARG A 9 -28.65 8.08 6.39
C ARG A 9 -28.57 6.61 6.78
N PRO A 10 -28.89 5.65 5.89
CA PRO A 10 -28.97 4.25 6.29
C PRO A 10 -27.62 3.82 6.88
N GLU A 11 -27.64 3.42 8.16
CA GLU A 11 -26.50 2.87 8.88
C GLU A 11 -26.03 1.60 8.16
N GLY A 12 -25.12 1.76 7.21
CA GLY A 12 -24.69 0.65 6.34
C GLY A 12 -24.31 1.05 4.93
N ALA A 13 -24.56 2.29 4.50
CA ALA A 13 -24.06 2.78 3.21
C ALA A 13 -22.54 3.01 3.28
N PHE A 14 -21.76 1.96 3.00
CA PHE A 14 -20.32 2.08 2.79
C PHE A 14 -20.06 3.11 1.69
N ARG A 15 -19.14 4.05 1.94
CA ARG A 15 -18.69 4.96 0.87
C ARG A 15 -17.95 4.12 -0.17
N SER A 16 -18.48 4.07 -1.38
CA SER A 16 -17.78 3.50 -2.52
C SER A 16 -16.54 4.34 -2.82
N PHE A 17 -15.37 3.72 -2.86
CA PHE A 17 -14.14 4.31 -3.36
C PHE A 17 -13.73 3.57 -4.64
N SER A 18 -13.15 4.31 -5.58
CA SER A 18 -12.62 3.78 -6.84
C SER A 18 -11.14 4.10 -6.89
N LEU A 19 -10.32 3.07 -7.15
CA LEU A 19 -8.87 3.20 -7.27
C LEU A 19 -8.42 2.54 -8.58
N SER A 20 -7.95 3.36 -9.52
CA SER A 20 -7.33 2.88 -10.75
C SER A 20 -5.94 2.31 -10.46
N LEU A 21 -5.88 1.00 -10.17
CA LEU A 21 -4.65 0.32 -9.74
C LEU A 21 -3.49 0.52 -10.70
N SER A 22 -3.69 0.33 -12.00
CA SER A 22 -2.63 0.42 -13.00
C SER A 22 -2.04 1.83 -13.08
N LEU A 23 -2.89 2.85 -13.20
CA LEU A 23 -2.46 4.24 -13.26
C LEU A 23 -1.69 4.63 -11.99
N TYR A 24 -2.25 4.29 -10.83
CA TYR A 24 -1.61 4.57 -9.55
C TYR A 24 -0.24 3.89 -9.42
N VAL A 25 -0.12 2.62 -9.82
CA VAL A 25 1.14 1.88 -9.70
C VAL A 25 2.21 2.47 -10.62
N GLU A 26 1.89 2.71 -11.89
CA GLU A 26 2.85 3.25 -12.86
C GLU A 26 3.35 4.64 -12.45
N GLU A 27 2.46 5.54 -12.01
CA GLU A 27 2.87 6.85 -11.47
C GLU A 27 3.85 6.71 -10.29
N ARG A 28 3.60 5.74 -9.39
CA ARG A 28 4.49 5.51 -8.24
C ARG A 28 5.80 4.88 -8.64
N ARG A 29 5.81 3.96 -9.61
CA ARG A 29 7.05 3.35 -10.14
C ARG A 29 7.91 4.42 -10.78
N GLU A 30 7.33 5.21 -11.68
CA GLU A 30 8.05 6.26 -12.39
C GLU A 30 8.64 7.31 -11.44
N ALA A 31 7.85 7.80 -10.49
CA ALA A 31 8.27 8.83 -9.54
C ALA A 31 9.37 8.36 -8.58
N ASN A 32 9.54 7.05 -8.36
CA ASN A 32 10.42 6.50 -7.33
C ASN A 32 11.60 5.70 -7.90
N GLY A 33 12.01 5.99 -9.13
CA GLY A 33 13.29 5.52 -9.69
C GLY A 33 13.19 4.35 -10.66
N LEU A 34 12.00 3.79 -10.90
CA LEU A 34 11.86 2.72 -11.90
C LEU A 34 12.07 3.21 -13.34
N ARG A 35 12.01 4.53 -13.59
CA ARG A 35 12.45 5.13 -14.86
C ARG A 35 13.90 4.77 -15.23
N HIS A 36 14.74 4.49 -14.23
CA HIS A 36 16.14 4.12 -14.42
C HIS A 36 16.43 2.66 -14.04
N GLY A 37 15.38 1.85 -13.80
CA GLY A 37 15.55 0.44 -13.38
C GLY A 37 16.05 0.26 -11.93
N ASP A 38 15.97 1.29 -11.08
CA ASP A 38 16.43 1.20 -9.68
C ASP A 38 15.35 0.56 -8.77
N PHE A 39 15.33 -0.77 -8.77
CA PHE A 39 14.42 -1.57 -7.94
C PHE A 39 14.74 -1.48 -6.44
N LEU A 40 15.99 -1.24 -6.05
CA LEU A 40 16.36 -1.11 -4.63
C LEU A 40 15.74 0.16 -4.04
N ARG A 41 15.82 1.28 -4.76
CA ARG A 41 15.19 2.55 -4.37
C ARG A 41 13.67 2.42 -4.28
N TYR A 42 13.03 1.78 -5.25
CA TYR A 42 11.59 1.57 -5.22
C TYR A 42 11.15 0.71 -4.03
N ARG A 43 11.88 -0.38 -3.72
CA ARG A 43 11.64 -1.21 -2.53
C ARG A 43 11.75 -0.42 -1.22
N ARG A 44 12.75 0.47 -1.09
CA ARG A 44 12.91 1.36 0.08
C ARG A 44 11.73 2.32 0.21
N TYR A 45 11.28 2.91 -0.91
CA TYR A 45 10.07 3.72 -0.96
C TYR A 45 8.83 2.96 -0.47
N CYS A 46 8.59 1.75 -1.00
CA CYS A 46 7.44 0.93 -0.59
C CYS A 46 7.48 0.63 0.91
N SER A 47 8.68 0.37 1.47
CA SER A 47 8.85 0.08 2.90
C SER A 47 8.49 1.30 3.76
N ALA A 48 9.03 2.48 3.44
CA ALA A 48 8.70 3.72 4.15
C ALA A 48 7.21 4.08 4.00
N ARG A 49 6.61 3.85 2.83
CA ARG A 49 5.18 4.06 2.60
C ARG A 49 4.32 3.13 3.44
N LEU A 50 4.69 1.84 3.56
CA LEU A 50 3.99 0.89 4.41
C LEU A 50 4.01 1.30 5.87
N ASP A 51 5.14 1.82 6.36
CA ASP A 51 5.24 2.28 7.75
C ASP A 51 4.32 3.47 8.02
N ARG A 52 4.23 4.41 7.08
CA ARG A 52 3.28 5.55 7.17
C ARG A 52 1.83 5.10 7.12
N LEU A 53 1.48 4.18 6.20
CA LEU A 53 0.11 3.65 6.08
C LEU A 53 -0.30 2.85 7.32
N ARG A 54 0.60 2.03 7.87
CA ARG A 54 0.35 1.30 9.11
C ARG A 54 0.19 2.25 10.30
N ALA A 55 0.92 3.35 10.34
CA ALA A 55 0.74 4.36 11.37
C ALA A 55 -0.63 5.06 11.22
N SER A 56 -1.04 5.44 10.01
CA SER A 56 -2.32 6.13 9.78
C SER A 56 -3.56 5.26 10.01
N LEU A 57 -3.42 3.93 9.88
CA LEU A 57 -4.48 2.94 10.07
C LEU A 57 -4.44 2.30 11.46
N GLU A 58 -3.53 2.73 12.33
CA GLU A 58 -3.29 2.11 13.66
C GLU A 58 -2.96 0.60 13.60
N LEU A 59 -2.46 0.14 12.44
CA LEU A 59 -2.03 -1.23 12.17
C LEU A 59 -0.51 -1.41 12.39
N ARG A 60 0.12 -0.50 13.13
CA ARG A 60 1.56 -0.58 13.41
C ARG A 60 1.84 -1.80 14.29
N GLN A 61 2.77 -2.63 13.83
CA GLN A 61 3.23 -3.79 14.58
C GLN A 61 4.17 -3.35 15.70
N GLY A 62 4.20 -4.10 16.80
CA GLY A 62 5.03 -3.79 17.97
C GLY A 62 6.53 -3.73 17.63
N ARG A 63 7.23 -2.71 18.14
CA ARG A 63 8.66 -2.45 17.86
C ARG A 63 9.60 -3.44 18.54
N ASN A 64 9.35 -3.78 19.81
CA ASN A 64 10.23 -4.65 20.61
C ASN A 64 9.77 -6.11 20.62
N ARG A 65 8.45 -6.33 20.52
CA ARG A 65 7.85 -7.65 20.42
C ARG A 65 6.88 -7.63 19.26
N PHE A 66 6.99 -8.63 18.39
CA PHE A 66 6.07 -8.79 17.27
C PHE A 66 4.64 -8.95 17.79
N GLN A 67 3.75 -8.09 17.30
CA GLN A 67 2.32 -8.18 17.55
C GLN A 67 1.63 -8.24 16.19
N GLN A 68 1.00 -9.36 15.89
CA GLN A 68 0.31 -9.53 14.63
C GLN A 68 -0.96 -8.65 14.61
N LYS A 69 -0.93 -7.58 13.81
CA LYS A 69 -2.12 -6.81 13.45
C LYS A 69 -2.70 -7.41 12.17
N LYS A 70 -3.85 -8.07 12.29
CA LYS A 70 -4.59 -8.60 11.14
C LYS A 70 -5.23 -7.44 10.37
N LEU A 71 -5.38 -7.61 9.05
CA LEU A 71 -6.13 -6.66 8.25
C LEU A 71 -7.62 -6.74 8.63
N PRO A 72 -8.35 -5.60 8.62
CA PRO A 72 -9.77 -5.61 8.88
C PRO A 72 -10.50 -6.37 7.77
N VAL A 73 -11.51 -7.16 8.14
CA VAL A 73 -12.38 -7.88 7.19
C VAL A 73 -13.27 -6.88 6.42
N VAL A 74 -13.75 -5.85 7.12
CA VAL A 74 -14.57 -4.78 6.54
C VAL A 74 -13.67 -3.59 6.20
N ILE A 75 -13.49 -3.33 4.92
CA ILE A 75 -12.68 -2.22 4.42
C ILE A 75 -13.53 -0.94 4.43
N ARG A 76 -13.25 -0.03 5.35
CA ARG A 76 -13.93 1.27 5.46
C ARG A 76 -13.09 2.43 4.91
N ASP A 77 -11.79 2.23 4.77
CA ASP A 77 -10.83 3.23 4.33
C ASP A 77 -10.03 2.68 3.13
N GLU A 78 -9.97 3.44 2.04
CA GLU A 78 -9.21 3.14 0.83
C GLU A 78 -7.72 2.89 1.13
N ARG A 79 -7.18 3.50 2.18
CA ARG A 79 -5.79 3.32 2.61
C ARG A 79 -5.46 1.86 2.93
N VAL A 80 -6.45 1.04 3.30
CA VAL A 80 -6.26 -0.41 3.51
C VAL A 80 -5.94 -1.10 2.18
N LEU A 81 -6.61 -0.72 1.09
CA LEU A 81 -6.26 -1.21 -0.25
C LEU A 81 -4.85 -0.78 -0.65
N LEU A 82 -4.52 0.50 -0.43
CA LEU A 82 -3.18 1.01 -0.73
C LEU A 82 -2.10 0.30 0.09
N LEU A 83 -2.40 -0.11 1.31
CA LEU A 83 -1.49 -0.88 2.15
C LEU A 83 -1.22 -2.27 1.54
N VAL A 84 -2.25 -2.99 1.13
CA VAL A 84 -2.11 -4.31 0.47
C VAL A 84 -1.37 -4.17 -0.87
N LEU A 85 -1.75 -3.18 -1.68
CA LEU A 85 -1.09 -2.89 -2.95
C LEU A 85 0.41 -2.60 -2.76
N THR A 86 0.75 -1.76 -1.78
CA THR A 86 2.16 -1.42 -1.50
C THR A 86 2.95 -2.63 -0.97
N GLN A 87 2.30 -3.58 -0.28
CA GLN A 87 2.93 -4.85 0.12
C GLN A 87 3.28 -5.71 -1.10
N ALA A 88 2.36 -5.84 -2.05
CA ALA A 88 2.57 -6.56 -3.30
C ALA A 88 3.69 -5.91 -4.13
N GLU A 89 3.66 -4.59 -4.31
CA GLU A 89 4.70 -3.85 -5.05
C GLU A 89 6.09 -4.01 -4.42
N ARG A 90 6.18 -4.01 -3.08
CA ARG A 90 7.47 -4.24 -2.40
C ARG A 90 8.04 -5.62 -2.69
N ALA A 91 7.19 -6.66 -2.70
CA ALA A 91 7.60 -8.03 -2.97
C ALA A 91 8.02 -8.19 -4.44
N TRP A 92 7.24 -7.62 -5.37
CA TRP A 92 7.57 -7.59 -6.79
C TRP A 92 8.91 -6.88 -7.06
N SER A 93 9.10 -5.69 -6.48
CA SER A 93 10.35 -4.93 -6.61
C SER A 93 11.56 -5.72 -6.10
N TYR A 94 11.39 -6.49 -5.03
CA TYR A 94 12.46 -7.34 -4.52
C TYR A 94 12.76 -8.51 -5.46
N ALA A 95 11.74 -9.14 -6.03
CA ALA A 95 11.92 -10.20 -7.02
C ALA A 95 12.65 -9.68 -8.28
N MET A 96 12.31 -8.47 -8.76
CA MET A 96 13.01 -7.86 -9.90
C MET A 96 14.46 -7.51 -9.59
N GLN A 97 14.74 -7.02 -8.38
CA GLN A 97 16.11 -6.79 -7.90
C GLN A 97 16.93 -8.10 -7.94
N LEU A 98 16.42 -9.18 -7.33
CA LEU A 98 17.08 -10.48 -7.31
C LEU A 98 17.27 -11.07 -8.72
N LYS A 99 16.30 -10.88 -9.61
CA LYS A 99 16.40 -11.30 -11.01
C LYS A 99 17.59 -10.61 -11.70
N GLY A 100 17.79 -9.32 -11.47
CA GLY A 100 18.94 -8.57 -12.01
C GLY A 100 20.26 -9.00 -11.40
N GLU A 101 20.32 -9.17 -10.08
CA GLU A 101 21.53 -9.61 -9.35
C GLU A 101 21.97 -11.01 -9.80
N ASN A 102 21.04 -11.95 -9.92
CA ASN A 102 21.32 -13.31 -10.39
C ASN A 102 21.77 -13.33 -11.86
N ALA A 103 21.16 -12.51 -12.71
CA ALA A 103 21.59 -12.39 -14.10
C ALA A 103 23.01 -11.82 -14.21
N ALA A 104 23.37 -10.84 -13.38
CA ALA A 104 24.72 -10.29 -13.34
C ALA A 104 25.74 -11.30 -12.79
N SER A 105 25.38 -12.04 -11.73
CA SER A 105 26.26 -13.07 -11.14
C SER A 105 26.50 -14.27 -12.04
N ALA A 106 25.61 -14.57 -12.99
CA ALA A 106 25.76 -15.70 -13.92
C ALA A 106 26.74 -15.42 -15.08
N VAL A 107 27.16 -14.16 -15.25
CA VAL A 107 28.06 -13.72 -16.33
C VAL A 107 29.52 -13.59 -15.85
N VAL A 108 29.76 -13.78 -14.55
CA VAL A 108 31.09 -13.79 -13.90
C VAL A 108 31.49 -15.23 -13.62
#